data_AF-A0A366EQK4-F1
#
_entry.id   AF-A0A366EQK4-F1
#
_cell.length_a   1.000
_cell.length_b   1.000
_cell.length_c   1.000
_cell.angle_alpha   90.00
_cell.angle_beta   90.00
_cell.angle_gamma   90.00
#
_symmetry.space_group_name_H-M   'P 1'
#
loop_
_entity.id
_entity.type
_entity.pdbx_description
1 polymer ?
#
loop_
_entity_poly.entity_id
_entity_poly.type
_entity_poly.pdbx_seq_one_letter_code
_entity_poly.pdbx_strand_id
1 'polypeptide(L)' 'MNSTLRKLLPAIEAWPDEDQEALAEAAREIEAVRTGVYILSPAEEAAVAEGLKQADEGLFVDDGRIRALWKSAGL' A
#
# COMPACT_ATOMS: atom_id res chain seq x y z
N MET A 1 16.52 14.34 -13.86
CA MET A 1 15.94 13.20 -14.59
C MET A 1 16.96 12.65 -15.58
N ASN A 2 17.42 11.40 -15.41
CA ASN A 2 18.34 10.74 -16.35
C ASN A 2 17.64 10.53 -17.72
N SER A 3 18.41 10.49 -18.81
CA SER A 3 17.87 10.38 -20.17
C SER A 3 16.98 9.16 -20.38
N THR A 4 17.18 8.08 -19.63
CA THR A 4 16.33 6.87 -19.67
C THR A 4 14.93 7.13 -19.11
N LEU A 5 14.81 7.73 -17.93
CA LEU A 5 13.49 8.02 -17.32
C LEU A 5 12.64 8.94 -18.20
N ARG A 6 13.28 9.93 -18.83
CA ARG A 6 12.61 10.84 -19.76
C ARG A 6 12.04 10.12 -20.99
N LYS A 7 12.70 9.04 -21.44
CA LYS A 7 12.25 8.22 -22.58
C LYS A 7 11.13 7.25 -22.20
N LEU A 8 11.04 6.84 -20.94
CA LEU A 8 10.04 5.90 -20.47
C LEU A 8 8.69 6.55 -20.15
N LEU A 9 8.68 7.83 -19.73
CA LEU A 9 7.45 8.54 -19.36
C LEU A 9 6.30 8.42 -20.38
N PRO A 10 6.51 8.65 -21.69
CA PRO A 10 5.43 8.52 -22.68
C PRO A 10 4.86 7.09 -22.79
N ALA A 11 5.68 6.08 -22.50
CA ALA A 11 5.22 4.70 -22.51
C ALA A 11 4.43 4.36 -21.24
N ILE A 12 4.88 4.87 -20.09
CA ILE A 12 4.22 4.69 -18.78
C ILE A 12 2.83 5.34 -18.81
N GLU A 13 2.68 6.52 -19.40
CA GLU A 13 1.38 7.20 -19.54
C GLU A 13 0.35 6.39 -20.34
N ALA A 14 0.81 5.47 -21.19
CA ALA A 14 -0.05 4.59 -21.99
C ALA A 14 -0.33 3.24 -21.32
N TRP A 15 0.22 2.98 -20.13
CA TRP A 15 -0.03 1.75 -19.39
C TRP A 15 -1.44 1.71 -18.81
N PRO A 16 -2.00 0.52 -18.55
CA PRO A 16 -3.18 0.37 -17.70
C PRO A 16 -2.99 1.04 -16.34
N ASP A 17 -4.08 1.51 -15.74
CA ASP A 17 -4.06 2.19 -14.43
C ASP A 17 -3.40 1.33 -13.34
N GLU A 18 -3.62 0.01 -13.35
CA GLU A 18 -3.02 -0.93 -12.39
C GLU A 18 -1.48 -0.92 -12.45
N ASP A 19 -0.91 -0.88 -13.66
CA ASP A 19 0.53 -0.86 -13.86
C ASP A 19 1.13 0.51 -13.48
N GLN A 20 0.38 1.60 -13.71
CA GLN A 20 0.79 2.94 -13.27
C GLN A 20 0.78 3.07 -11.74
N GLU A 21 -0.23 2.51 -11.08
CA GLU A 21 -0.32 2.51 -9.61
C GLU A 21 0.77 1.63 -8.99
N ALA A 22 1.05 0.46 -9.56
CA ALA A 22 2.16 -0.39 -9.12
C ALA A 22 3.52 0.33 -9.21
N LEU A 23 3.73 1.15 -10.25
CA LEU A 23 4.92 1.98 -10.36
C LEU A 23 4.94 3.12 -9.32
N ALA A 24 3.79 3.74 -9.05
CA ALA A 24 3.68 4.77 -8.02
C ALA A 24 3.98 4.22 -6.62
N GLU A 25 3.52 3.00 -6.33
CA GLU A 25 3.83 2.27 -5.09
C GLU A 25 5.34 1.99 -4.97
N ALA A 26 5.96 1.42 -6.02
CA ALA A 26 7.40 1.19 -6.03
C ALA A 26 8.20 2.49 -5.84
N ALA A 27 7.74 3.61 -6.41
CA ALA A 27 8.37 4.91 -6.22
C ALA A 27 8.27 5.40 -4.75
N ARG A 28 7.12 5.19 -4.09
CA ARG A 28 6.94 5.50 -2.66
C ARG A 28 7.87 4.67 -1.77
N GLU A 29 8.07 3.38 -2.07
CA GLU A 29 9.04 2.55 -1.35
C GLU A 29 10.48 3.05 -1.49
N ILE A 30 10.89 3.43 -2.71
CA ILE A 30 12.22 3.99 -2.96
C ILE A 30 12.42 5.30 -2.17
N GLU A 31 11.41 6.18 -2.18
CA GLU A 31 11.43 7.41 -1.38
C GLU A 31 11.55 7.10 0.12
N ALA A 32 10.80 6.12 0.62
CA ALA A 32 10.84 5.73 2.03
C ALA A 32 12.20 5.19 2.47
N VAL A 33 12.85 4.38 1.62
CA VAL A 33 14.22 3.92 1.88
C VAL A 33 15.21 5.09 1.93
N ARG A 34 15.00 6.13 1.11
CA ARG A 34 15.88 7.29 1.03
C ARG A 34 15.70 8.27 2.19
N THR A 35 14.47 8.46 2.64
CA THR A 35 14.13 9.46 3.67
C THR A 35 13.97 8.85 5.05
N GLY A 36 13.78 7.53 5.14
CA GLY A 36 13.36 6.84 6.34
C GLY A 36 11.87 7.02 6.67
N VAL A 37 11.08 7.64 5.78
CA VAL A 37 9.67 7.96 6.00
C VAL A 37 8.82 7.47 4.83
N TYR A 38 7.86 6.58 5.12
CA TYR A 38 6.86 6.15 4.15
C TYR A 38 5.65 7.08 4.20
N ILE A 39 5.33 7.70 3.07
CA ILE A 39 4.13 8.53 2.91
C ILE A 39 3.04 7.66 2.28
N LEU A 40 1.93 7.51 3.01
CA LEU A 40 0.78 6.73 2.56
C LEU A 40 0.18 7.34 1.29
N SER A 41 -0.27 6.49 0.38
CA SER A 41 -1.20 6.87 -0.67
C SER A 41 -2.55 7.29 -0.06
N PRO A 42 -3.39 8.02 -0.82
CA PRO A 42 -4.74 8.37 -0.35
C PRO A 42 -5.59 7.16 0.01
N ALA A 43 -5.42 6.05 -0.72
CA ALA A 43 -6.14 4.80 -0.45
C ALA A 43 -5.67 4.14 0.85
N GLU A 44 -4.36 4.09 1.08
CA GLU A 44 -3.79 3.57 2.34
C GLU A 44 -4.17 4.46 3.52
N GLU A 45 -4.14 5.79 3.37
CA GLU A 45 -4.57 6.74 4.41
C GLU A 45 -6.05 6.51 4.78
N ALA A 46 -6.92 6.35 3.79
CA ALA A 46 -8.33 6.04 4.02
C ALA A 46 -8.52 4.68 4.71
N ALA A 47 -7.76 3.66 4.30
CA ALA A 47 -7.82 2.34 4.92
C ALA A 47 -7.34 2.35 6.39
N VAL A 48 -6.28 3.10 6.69
CA VAL A 48 -5.79 3.29 8.05
C VAL A 48 -6.84 4.03 8.89
N ALA A 49 -7.42 5.11 8.36
CA ALA A 49 -8.44 5.87 9.07
C ALA A 49 -9.68 5.02 9.41
N GLU A 50 -10.14 4.19 8.46
CA GLU A 50 -11.25 3.27 8.69
C GLU A 50 -10.88 2.21 9.74
N GLY A 51 -9.68 1.63 9.66
CA GLY A 51 -9.20 0.65 10.65
C GLY A 51 -9.13 1.22 12.06
N LEU A 52 -8.66 2.47 12.22
CA LEU A 52 -8.63 3.17 13.51
C LEU A 52 -10.04 3.38 14.06
N LYS A 53 -10.99 3.79 13.21
CA LYS A 53 -12.39 3.95 13.60
C LYS A 53 -13.01 2.63 14.06
N GLN A 54 -12.76 1.53 13.35
CA GLN A 54 -13.23 0.20 13.73
C GLN A 54 -12.64 -0.26 15.07
N ALA A 55 -11.37 0.09 15.34
CA ALA A 55 -10.73 -0.17 16.62
C ALA A 55 -11.45 0.54 17.77
N ASP A 56 -11.71 1.84 17.60
CA ASP A 56 -12.38 2.69 18.58
C ASP A 56 -13.82 2.20 18.86
N GLU A 57 -14.49 1.68 17.83
CA GLU A 57 -15.83 1.11 17.91
C GLU A 57 -15.86 -0.35 18.40
N GLY A 58 -14.69 -0.98 18.63
CA GLY A 58 -14.59 -2.37 19.08
C GLY A 58 -15.06 -3.39 18.05
N LEU A 59 -14.98 -3.06 16.76
CA LEU A 59 -15.44 -3.89 15.63
C LEU A 59 -14.42 -4.94 15.17
N PHE A 60 -13.30 -5.08 15.89
CA PHE A 60 -12.35 -6.14 15.61
C PHE A 60 -12.89 -7.51 15.99
N VAL A 61 -12.55 -8.51 15.19
CA VAL A 61 -12.86 -9.91 15.48
C VAL A 61 -12.15 -10.35 16.76
N ASP A 62 -12.78 -11.24 17.52
CA ASP A 62 -12.19 -11.76 18.75
C ASP A 62 -10.93 -12.61 18.46
N ASP A 63 -10.05 -12.68 19.46
CA ASP A 63 -8.82 -13.46 19.38
C ASP A 63 -9.03 -14.93 18.99
N GLY A 64 -10.15 -15.53 19.40
CA GLY A 64 -10.48 -16.92 19.07
C GLY A 64 -10.65 -17.10 17.56
N ARG A 65 -11.30 -16.14 16.91
CA ARG A 65 -11.48 -16.12 15.45
C ARG A 65 -10.16 -15.93 14.71
N ILE A 66 -9.30 -15.02 15.19
CA ILE A 66 -7.96 -14.80 14.62
C ILE A 66 -7.08 -16.05 14.77
N ARG A 67 -7.06 -16.68 15.96
CA ARG A 67 -6.33 -17.93 16.18
C ARG A 67 -6.80 -19.07 15.28
N ALA A 68 -8.12 -19.18 15.06
CA ALA A 68 -8.67 -20.17 14.13
C ALA A 68 -8.24 -19.91 12.68
N LEU A 69 -8.20 -18.63 12.26
CA LEU A 69 -7.71 -18.24 10.95
C LEU A 69 -6.24 -18.63 10.76
N TRP A 70 -5.35 -18.26 11.69
CA TRP A 70 -3.93 -18.59 11.61
C TRP A 70 -3.69 -20.11 11.53
N LYS A 71 -4.38 -20.87 12.38
CA LYS A 71 -4.32 -22.34 12.33
C LYS A 71 -4.74 -22.91 10.97
N SER A 72 -5.75 -22.31 10.32
CA SER A 72 -6.19 -22.75 8.99
C SER A 72 -5.19 -22.39 7.88
N ALA A 73 -4.40 -21.34 8.08
CA ALA A 73 -3.32 -20.92 7.18
C ALA A 73 -1.99 -21.65 7.43
N GLY A 74 -1.90 -22.48 8.47
CA GLY A 74 -0.69 -23.21 8.84
C GLY A 74 0.34 -22.38 9.63
N LEU A 75 -0.10 -21.26 10.23
CA LEU A 75 0.68 -20.40 11.13
C LEU A 75 0.35 -20.67 12.60
#